data_AF-A0A538SP15-F1
#
_entry.id   AF-A0A538SP15-F1
#
_cell.length_a   1.000
_cell.length_b   1.000
_cell.length_c   1.000
_cell.angle_alpha   90.00
_cell.angle_beta   90.00
_cell.angle_gamma   90.00
#
_symmetry.space_group_name_H-M   'P 1'
#
loop_
_entity.id
_entity.type
_entity.pdbx_description
1 polymer ?
#
loop_
_entity_poly.entity_id
_entity_poly.type
_entity_poly.pdbx_seq_one_letter_code
_entity_poly.pdbx_strand_id
1 'polypeptide(L)'
;MPSGLAAILYGTVPLSTALFARAAGLERIRALKIAGALVALAGVGMIFSGELRARVSGLPIVAIFMAATVASASGVVLKRGPHQHPLGANAVGAMAGLLVCAAGSFLAREPHAIPHDPRAVLPILYLTLAGSVGAFVLYVWLVNHWDVTRVSFVAVVVPVVAVLLGSAVRHERLTSAHWAGALLVFAGLALGILSDGKRSTAAAPALAGARDA
;
A
#
# COMPACT_ATOMS: atom_id res chain seq x y z
N MET A 1 19.75 3.92 -1.01
CA MET A 1 18.70 4.89 -0.64
C MET A 1 18.33 4.65 0.82
N PRO A 2 18.19 5.68 1.64
CA PRO A 2 17.60 5.54 2.97
C PRO A 2 16.16 4.99 2.89
N SER A 3 15.79 4.12 3.83
CA SER A 3 14.49 3.45 3.86
C SER A 3 13.32 4.43 4.06
N GLY A 4 13.54 5.49 4.83
CA GLY A 4 12.54 6.52 5.09
C GLY A 4 12.19 7.35 3.86
N LEU A 5 13.18 7.71 3.05
CA LEU A 5 12.93 8.36 1.75
C LEU A 5 12.13 7.44 0.81
N ALA A 6 12.44 6.15 0.80
CA ALA A 6 11.67 5.17 0.04
C ALA A 6 10.22 5.07 0.54
N ALA A 7 9.99 5.06 1.86
CA ALA A 7 8.66 5.02 2.46
C ALA A 7 7.82 6.26 2.10
N ILE A 8 8.42 7.45 2.08
CA ILE A 8 7.72 8.69 1.70
C ILE A 8 7.32 8.65 0.22
N LEU A 9 8.27 8.30 -0.67
CA LEU A 9 7.99 8.20 -2.10
C LEU A 9 6.92 7.13 -2.38
N TYR A 10 6.99 5.99 -1.70
CA TYR A 10 5.99 4.94 -1.80
C TYR A 10 4.64 5.35 -1.18
N GLY A 11 4.65 6.25 -0.19
CA GLY A 11 3.45 6.86 0.38
C GLY A 11 2.63 7.68 -0.61
N THR A 12 3.11 7.92 -1.84
CA THR A 12 2.34 8.53 -2.93
C THR A 12 1.34 7.57 -3.59
N VAL A 13 1.43 6.26 -3.29
CA VAL A 13 0.55 5.22 -3.84
C VAL A 13 -0.96 5.55 -3.73
N PRO A 14 -1.50 6.07 -2.60
CA PRO A 14 -2.92 6.43 -2.52
C PRO A 14 -3.33 7.54 -3.49
N LEU A 15 -2.47 8.54 -3.70
CA LEU A 15 -2.72 9.65 -4.63
C LEU A 15 -2.73 9.16 -6.07
N SER A 16 -1.71 8.39 -6.45
CA SER A 16 -1.60 7.79 -7.79
C SER A 16 -2.74 6.81 -8.06
N THR A 17 -3.12 6.00 -7.08
CA THR A 17 -4.25 5.08 -7.17
C THR A 17 -5.56 5.83 -7.38
N ALA A 18 -5.82 6.91 -6.64
CA ALA A 18 -7.03 7.72 -6.81
C ALA A 18 -7.14 8.32 -8.22
N LEU A 19 -6.02 8.76 -8.79
CA LEU A 19 -5.96 9.29 -10.15
C LEU A 19 -6.26 8.19 -11.18
N PHE A 20 -5.60 7.04 -11.08
CA PHE A 20 -5.81 5.92 -11.98
C PHE A 20 -7.21 5.32 -11.87
N ALA A 21 -7.76 5.20 -10.66
CA ALA A 21 -9.12 4.72 -10.44
C ALA A 21 -10.16 5.64 -11.10
N ARG A 22 -9.95 6.96 -11.06
CA ARG A 22 -10.79 7.91 -11.80
C ARG A 22 -10.61 7.82 -13.31
N ALA A 23 -9.37 7.75 -13.79
CA ALA A 23 -9.08 7.62 -15.21
C ALA A 23 -9.68 6.34 -15.81
N ALA A 24 -9.71 5.26 -15.02
CA ALA A 24 -10.36 4.00 -15.38
C ALA A 24 -11.89 4.01 -15.22
N GLY A 25 -12.49 5.10 -14.72
CA GLY A 25 -13.94 5.22 -14.48
C GLY A 25 -14.46 4.40 -13.30
N LEU A 26 -13.58 3.86 -12.46
CA LEU A 26 -13.95 3.00 -11.31
C LEU A 26 -14.44 3.82 -10.11
N GLU A 27 -13.82 4.98 -9.86
CA GLU A 27 -14.11 5.81 -8.69
C GLU A 27 -14.21 7.29 -9.06
N ARG A 28 -15.03 8.05 -8.31
CA ARG A 28 -15.03 9.51 -8.38
C ARG A 28 -14.02 10.06 -7.38
N ILE A 29 -13.15 10.97 -7.83
CA ILE A 29 -12.25 11.69 -6.92
C ILE A 29 -13.08 12.61 -6.02
N ARG A 30 -13.03 12.34 -4.71
CA ARG A 30 -13.55 13.25 -3.68
C ARG A 30 -12.37 14.06 -3.13
N ALA A 31 -12.58 15.36 -2.94
CA ALA A 31 -11.57 16.24 -2.36
C ALA A 31 -11.08 15.72 -0.99
N LEU A 32 -11.97 15.11 -0.19
CA LEU A 32 -11.61 14.48 1.08
C LEU A 32 -10.64 13.28 0.93
N LYS A 33 -10.74 12.49 -0.16
CA LYS A 33 -9.79 11.38 -0.40
C LYS A 33 -8.38 11.92 -0.68
N ILE A 34 -8.29 12.96 -1.50
CA ILE A 34 -7.01 13.62 -1.80
C ILE A 34 -6.45 14.27 -0.53
N ALA A 35 -7.28 15.01 0.21
CA ALA A 35 -6.85 15.64 1.47
C ALA A 35 -6.36 14.58 2.47
N GLY A 36 -7.09 13.48 2.64
CA GLY A 36 -6.69 12.37 3.51
C GLY A 36 -5.36 11.73 3.08
N ALA A 37 -5.17 11.51 1.79
CA ALA A 37 -3.92 10.97 1.24
C ALA A 37 -2.73 11.93 1.41
N LEU A 38 -2.94 13.24 1.20
CA LEU A 38 -1.91 14.27 1.45
C LEU A 38 -1.54 14.38 2.93
N VAL A 39 -2.54 14.34 3.82
CA VAL A 39 -2.32 14.35 5.28
C VAL A 39 -1.56 13.11 5.72
N ALA A 40 -1.92 11.94 5.18
CA ALA A 40 -1.20 10.71 5.50
C ALA A 40 0.24 10.72 4.98
N LEU A 41 0.46 11.19 3.75
CA LEU A 41 1.80 11.37 3.19
C LEU A 41 2.66 12.34 4.03
N ALA A 42 2.07 13.45 4.47
CA ALA A 42 2.74 14.38 5.38
C ALA A 42 3.12 13.72 6.71
N GLY A 43 2.23 12.86 7.24
CA GLY A 43 2.51 12.04 8.42
C GLY A 43 3.71 11.11 8.23
N VAL A 44 3.77 10.37 7.12
CA VAL A 44 4.94 9.53 6.77
C VAL A 44 6.20 10.38 6.64
N GLY A 45 6.12 11.54 5.99
CA GLY A 45 7.21 12.51 5.89
C GLY A 45 7.71 13.00 7.25
N MET A 46 6.81 13.19 8.22
CA MET A 46 7.17 13.60 9.57
C MET A 46 7.89 12.49 10.34
N ILE A 47 7.41 11.25 10.24
CA ILE A 47 8.04 10.06 10.85
C ILE A 47 9.49 9.94 10.37
N PHE A 48 9.73 10.06 9.07
CA PHE A 48 11.05 9.89 8.47
C PHE A 48 11.78 11.20 8.18
N SER A 49 11.37 12.31 8.81
CA SER A 49 11.91 13.66 8.56
C SER A 49 13.43 13.76 8.73
N GLY A 50 14.01 12.96 9.64
CA GLY A 50 15.46 12.88 9.84
C GLY A 50 16.23 12.30 8.65
N GLU A 51 15.59 11.42 7.85
CA GLU A 51 16.21 10.76 6.70
C GLU A 51 16.16 11.63 5.42
N LEU A 52 15.37 12.71 5.39
CA LEU A 52 15.29 13.61 4.22
C LEU A 52 16.60 14.36 3.94
N ARG A 53 17.47 14.48 4.95
CA ARG A 53 18.75 15.20 4.80
C ARG A 53 19.80 14.39 4.04
N ALA A 54 19.53 13.12 3.76
CA ALA A 54 20.45 12.30 2.98
C ALA A 54 20.55 12.81 1.54
N ARG A 55 21.78 13.04 1.08
CA ARG A 55 22.05 13.29 -0.34
C ARG A 55 21.87 11.99 -1.09
N VAL A 56 20.87 11.93 -1.97
CA VAL A 56 20.65 10.75 -2.79
C VAL A 56 20.53 11.11 -4.26
N SER A 57 21.07 10.24 -5.11
CA SER A 57 21.06 10.42 -6.57
C SER A 57 19.63 10.43 -7.12
N GLY A 58 19.41 11.09 -8.25
CA GLY A 58 18.07 11.19 -8.85
C GLY A 58 17.51 9.84 -9.32
N LEU A 59 18.37 8.93 -9.78
CA LEU A 59 17.95 7.68 -10.41
C LEU A 59 17.08 6.80 -9.48
N PRO A 60 17.45 6.53 -8.21
CA PRO A 60 16.60 5.67 -7.40
C PRO A 60 15.36 6.40 -6.85
N ILE A 61 15.33 7.75 -6.84
CA ILE A 61 14.10 8.52 -6.53
C ILE A 61 13.08 8.26 -7.62
N VAL A 62 13.52 8.40 -8.89
CA VAL A 62 12.70 8.07 -10.06
C VAL A 62 12.28 6.61 -10.04
N ALA A 63 13.19 5.69 -9.71
CA ALA A 63 12.86 4.26 -9.65
C ALA A 63 11.76 3.94 -8.61
N ILE A 64 11.84 4.50 -7.39
CA ILE A 64 10.83 4.25 -6.35
C ILE A 64 9.51 4.92 -6.71
N PHE A 65 9.54 6.13 -7.28
CA PHE A 65 8.32 6.80 -7.74
C PHE A 65 7.65 6.01 -8.88
N MET A 66 8.42 5.48 -9.82
CA MET A 66 7.93 4.58 -10.87
C MET A 66 7.36 3.29 -10.25
N ALA A 67 8.02 2.70 -9.26
CA ALA A 67 7.51 1.52 -8.56
C ALA A 67 6.17 1.81 -7.86
N ALA A 68 6.03 2.96 -7.19
CA ALA A 68 4.77 3.40 -6.57
C ALA A 68 3.65 3.59 -7.62
N THR A 69 4.01 4.14 -8.78
CA THR A 69 3.09 4.36 -9.91
C THR A 69 2.63 3.04 -10.51
N VAL A 70 3.56 2.11 -10.76
CA VAL A 70 3.27 0.76 -11.26
C VAL A 70 2.39 0.01 -10.26
N ALA A 71 2.72 0.02 -8.97
CA ALA A 71 1.91 -0.61 -7.93
C ALA A 71 0.47 -0.08 -7.92
N SER A 72 0.30 1.24 -8.04
CA SER A 72 -1.01 1.89 -8.11
C SER A 72 -1.81 1.46 -9.36
N ALA A 73 -1.15 1.43 -10.52
CA ALA A 73 -1.75 0.97 -11.77
C ALA A 73 -2.13 -0.51 -11.71
N SER A 74 -1.26 -1.37 -11.18
CA SER A 74 -1.51 -2.81 -11.00
C SER A 74 -2.74 -3.07 -10.13
N GLY A 75 -2.90 -2.33 -9.02
CA GLY A 75 -4.10 -2.44 -8.17
C GLY A 75 -5.38 -2.07 -8.91
N VAL A 76 -5.33 -1.00 -9.73
CA VAL A 76 -6.48 -0.56 -10.55
C VAL A 76 -6.80 -1.56 -11.66
N VAL A 77 -5.78 -2.12 -12.31
CA VAL A 77 -5.95 -3.18 -13.32
C VAL A 77 -6.57 -4.42 -12.70
N LEU A 78 -6.09 -4.84 -11.53
CA LEU A 78 -6.66 -5.95 -10.77
C LEU A 78 -8.14 -5.70 -10.43
N LYS A 79 -8.48 -4.48 -9.98
CA LYS A 79 -9.88 -4.10 -9.69
C LYS A 79 -10.78 -4.10 -10.93
N ARG A 80 -10.23 -3.71 -12.08
CA ARG A 80 -10.97 -3.62 -13.35
C ARG A 80 -11.20 -4.99 -14.01
N GLY A 81 -10.33 -5.95 -13.71
CA GLY A 81 -10.47 -7.33 -14.17
C GLY A 81 -11.73 -8.02 -13.61
N PRO A 82 -12.10 -9.18 -14.18
CA PRO A 82 -13.15 -10.01 -13.59
C PRO A 82 -12.78 -10.42 -12.17
N HIS A 83 -13.77 -10.74 -11.34
CA HIS A 83 -13.53 -11.20 -9.98
C HIS A 83 -12.65 -12.45 -9.99
N GLN A 84 -11.42 -12.34 -9.48
CA GLN A 84 -10.45 -13.43 -9.50
C GLN A 84 -10.37 -14.13 -8.15
N HIS A 85 -10.11 -15.44 -8.17
CA HIS A 85 -9.81 -16.18 -6.94
C HIS A 85 -8.49 -15.68 -6.33
N PRO A 86 -8.45 -15.19 -5.08
CA PRO A 86 -7.28 -14.55 -4.49
C PRO A 86 -5.99 -15.37 -4.55
N LEU A 87 -6.08 -16.68 -4.29
CA LEU A 87 -4.92 -17.58 -4.37
C LEU A 87 -4.41 -17.74 -5.80
N GLY A 88 -5.31 -17.77 -6.79
CA GLY A 88 -4.94 -17.94 -8.19
C GLY A 88 -4.24 -16.68 -8.74
N ALA A 89 -4.80 -15.51 -8.46
CA ALA A 89 -4.20 -14.23 -8.82
C ALA A 89 -2.81 -14.07 -8.18
N ASN A 90 -2.68 -14.44 -6.89
CA ASN A 90 -1.40 -14.38 -6.20
C ASN A 90 -0.38 -15.37 -6.77
N ALA A 91 -0.78 -16.60 -7.12
CA ALA A 91 0.13 -17.59 -7.73
C ALA A 91 0.71 -17.09 -9.06
N VAL A 92 -0.12 -16.51 -9.93
CA VAL A 92 0.34 -15.92 -11.20
C VAL A 92 1.25 -14.73 -10.95
N GLY A 93 0.89 -13.84 -10.03
CA GLY A 93 1.72 -12.69 -9.65
C GLY A 93 3.08 -13.10 -9.07
N ALA A 94 3.10 -14.11 -8.21
CA ALA A 94 4.31 -14.66 -7.62
C ALA A 94 5.21 -15.33 -8.67
N MET A 95 4.63 -16.05 -9.65
CA MET A 95 5.39 -16.63 -10.76
C MET A 95 6.05 -15.54 -11.62
N ALA A 96 5.31 -14.49 -11.98
CA ALA A 96 5.86 -13.36 -12.71
C ALA A 96 6.97 -12.65 -11.91
N GLY A 97 6.75 -12.43 -10.61
CA GLY A 97 7.73 -11.86 -9.70
C GLY A 97 9.00 -12.71 -9.60
N LEU A 98 8.87 -14.03 -9.51
CA LEU A 98 9.99 -14.98 -9.50
C LEU A 98 10.85 -14.82 -10.75
N LEU A 99 10.25 -14.77 -11.94
CA LEU A 99 10.99 -14.63 -13.19
C LEU A 99 11.75 -13.30 -13.26
N VAL A 100 11.11 -12.20 -12.87
CA VAL A 100 11.73 -10.86 -12.85
C VAL A 100 12.88 -10.80 -11.83
N CYS A 101 12.64 -11.28 -10.61
CA CYS A 101 13.66 -11.30 -9.55
C CYS A 101 14.82 -12.23 -9.89
N ALA A 102 14.55 -13.42 -10.46
CA ALA A 102 15.60 -14.35 -10.88
C ALA A 102 16.46 -13.74 -11.99
N ALA A 103 15.84 -13.16 -13.03
CA ALA A 103 16.57 -12.49 -14.09
C ALA A 103 17.45 -11.34 -13.53
N GLY A 104 16.91 -10.54 -12.60
CA GLY A 104 17.67 -9.51 -11.90
C GLY A 104 18.86 -10.06 -11.11
N SER A 105 18.66 -11.11 -10.31
CA SER A 105 19.70 -11.78 -9.52
C SER A 105 20.84 -12.31 -10.40
N PHE A 106 20.51 -12.99 -11.49
CA PHE A 106 21.52 -13.50 -12.43
C PHE A 106 22.27 -12.38 -13.14
N LEU A 107 21.58 -11.31 -13.55
CA LEU A 107 22.20 -10.17 -14.23
C LEU A 107 23.10 -9.36 -13.30
N ALA A 108 22.73 -9.25 -12.01
CA ALA A 108 23.55 -8.66 -10.95
C ALA A 108 24.68 -9.58 -10.46
N ARG A 109 24.73 -10.84 -10.93
CA ARG A 109 25.71 -11.87 -10.54
C ARG A 109 25.75 -12.11 -9.04
N GLU A 110 24.57 -12.15 -8.41
CA GLU A 110 24.47 -12.40 -6.98
C GLU A 110 24.91 -13.84 -6.62
N PRO A 111 25.40 -14.08 -5.39
CA PRO A 111 25.66 -15.43 -4.91
C PRO A 111 24.34 -16.19 -4.73
N HIS A 112 24.20 -17.35 -5.37
CA HIS A 112 22.99 -18.19 -5.28
C HIS A 112 23.12 -19.29 -4.21
N ALA A 113 23.73 -18.96 -3.06
CA ALA A 113 23.92 -19.90 -1.97
C ALA A 113 22.60 -20.13 -1.23
N ILE A 114 22.24 -21.39 -1.00
CA ILE A 114 21.04 -21.74 -0.23
C ILE A 114 21.38 -21.60 1.26
N PRO A 115 20.64 -20.77 2.03
CA PRO A 115 20.90 -20.63 3.45
C PRO A 115 20.54 -21.91 4.20
N HIS A 116 21.46 -22.37 5.05
CA HIS A 116 21.26 -23.55 5.92
C HIS A 116 21.04 -23.18 7.40
N ASP A 117 21.39 -21.95 7.80
CA ASP A 117 21.19 -21.47 9.16
C ASP A 117 19.69 -21.19 9.41
N PRO A 118 19.06 -21.78 10.43
CA PRO A 118 17.69 -21.46 10.82
C PRO A 118 17.44 -19.95 10.97
N ARG A 119 18.43 -19.16 11.42
CA ARG A 119 18.30 -17.70 11.57
C ARG A 119 18.08 -16.96 10.24
N ALA A 120 18.51 -17.55 9.13
CA ALA A 120 18.26 -17.05 7.79
C ALA A 120 16.98 -17.67 7.19
N VAL A 121 16.74 -18.96 7.42
CA VAL A 121 15.58 -19.69 6.87
C VAL A 121 14.25 -19.23 7.48
N LEU A 122 14.19 -19.01 8.79
CA LEU A 122 12.97 -18.61 9.49
C LEU A 122 12.38 -17.27 8.99
N PRO A 123 13.16 -16.19 8.85
CA PRO A 123 12.66 -14.94 8.26
C PRO A 123 12.19 -15.10 6.81
N ILE A 124 12.88 -15.91 6.00
CA ILE A 124 12.48 -16.19 4.61
C ILE A 124 11.12 -16.88 4.60
N LEU A 125 10.95 -17.96 5.36
CA LEU A 125 9.67 -18.68 5.46
C LEU A 125 8.55 -17.78 5.96
N TYR A 126 8.81 -16.95 6.97
CA TYR A 126 7.86 -15.98 7.48
C TYR A 126 7.44 -14.97 6.40
N LEU A 127 8.40 -14.39 5.67
CA LEU A 127 8.11 -13.43 4.61
C LEU A 127 7.40 -14.08 3.42
N THR A 128 7.74 -15.33 3.07
CA THR A 128 7.05 -16.07 2.01
C THR A 128 5.60 -16.38 2.39
N LEU A 129 5.36 -16.93 3.59
CA LEU A 129 4.02 -17.36 4.00
C LEU A 129 3.15 -16.17 4.42
N ALA A 130 3.61 -15.34 5.35
CA ALA A 130 2.82 -14.22 5.87
C ALA A 130 2.94 -12.98 4.98
N GLY A 131 4.17 -12.60 4.61
CA GLY A 131 4.45 -11.36 3.86
C GLY A 131 4.09 -11.40 2.38
N SER A 132 4.03 -12.59 1.78
CA SER A 132 3.68 -12.79 0.37
C SER A 132 2.35 -13.53 0.24
N VAL A 133 2.30 -14.83 0.55
CA VAL A 133 1.08 -15.63 0.33
C VAL A 133 -0.13 -15.05 1.06
N GLY A 134 -0.01 -14.84 2.37
CA GLY A 134 -1.09 -14.30 3.20
C GLY A 134 -1.44 -12.84 2.85
N ALA A 135 -0.44 -11.96 2.85
CA ALA A 135 -0.66 -10.53 2.60
C ALA A 135 -1.24 -10.25 1.21
N PHE A 136 -0.75 -10.90 0.15
CA PHE A 136 -1.29 -10.68 -1.20
C PHE A 136 -2.67 -11.32 -1.39
N VAL A 137 -2.94 -12.48 -0.81
CA VAL A 137 -4.30 -13.05 -0.82
C VAL A 137 -5.28 -12.09 -0.17
N LEU A 138 -4.92 -11.53 0.99
CA LEU A 138 -5.75 -10.54 1.67
C LEU A 138 -5.87 -9.25 0.85
N TYR A 139 -4.80 -8.81 0.20
CA TYR A 139 -4.81 -7.67 -0.70
C TYR A 139 -5.77 -7.87 -1.88
N VAL A 140 -5.69 -9.00 -2.60
CA VAL A 140 -6.61 -9.31 -3.72
C VAL A 140 -8.04 -9.40 -3.20
N TRP A 141 -8.26 -10.04 -2.06
CA TRP A 141 -9.57 -10.09 -1.42
C TRP A 141 -10.09 -8.68 -1.09
N LEU A 142 -9.28 -7.80 -0.50
CA LEU A 142 -9.62 -6.41 -0.22
C LEU A 142 -9.93 -5.65 -1.52
N VAL A 143 -9.12 -5.79 -2.56
CA VAL A 143 -9.37 -5.14 -3.86
C VAL A 143 -10.70 -5.60 -4.45
N ASN A 144 -11.04 -6.89 -4.33
CA ASN A 144 -12.33 -7.38 -4.81
C ASN A 144 -13.52 -6.75 -4.06
N HIS A 145 -13.42 -6.60 -2.74
CA HIS A 145 -14.55 -6.16 -1.90
C HIS A 145 -14.63 -4.65 -1.67
N TRP A 146 -13.50 -3.95 -1.68
CA TRP A 146 -13.39 -2.54 -1.33
C TRP A 146 -12.94 -1.70 -2.53
N ASP A 147 -13.11 -0.39 -2.43
CA ASP A 147 -12.56 0.58 -3.38
C ASP A 147 -11.04 0.49 -3.39
N VAL A 148 -10.41 0.42 -4.57
CA VAL A 148 -8.95 0.26 -4.71
C VAL A 148 -8.21 1.43 -4.06
N THR A 149 -8.80 2.62 -4.09
CA THR A 149 -8.26 3.81 -3.41
C THR A 149 -8.26 3.66 -1.89
N ARG A 150 -9.18 2.90 -1.28
CA ARG A 150 -9.14 2.64 0.17
C ARG A 150 -8.06 1.63 0.51
N VAL A 151 -7.96 0.57 -0.30
CA VAL A 151 -6.95 -0.48 -0.11
C VAL A 151 -5.54 0.10 -0.22
N SER A 152 -5.32 1.06 -1.10
CA SER A 152 -4.01 1.68 -1.30
C SER A 152 -3.49 2.47 -0.09
N PHE A 153 -4.36 2.92 0.84
CA PHE A 153 -3.91 3.52 2.10
C PHE A 153 -3.12 2.57 3.00
N VAL A 154 -3.19 1.25 2.78
CA VAL A 154 -2.31 0.29 3.46
C VAL A 154 -0.84 0.68 3.28
N ALA A 155 -0.45 1.23 2.12
CA ALA A 155 0.91 1.66 1.83
C ALA A 155 1.46 2.73 2.80
N VAL A 156 0.60 3.62 3.31
CA VAL A 156 1.01 4.66 4.29
C VAL A 156 0.85 4.20 5.74
N VAL A 157 0.03 3.19 6.01
CA VAL A 157 -0.15 2.61 7.35
C VAL A 157 0.98 1.65 7.72
N VAL A 158 1.45 0.84 6.78
CA VAL A 158 2.55 -0.13 6.97
C VAL A 158 3.79 0.47 7.65
N PRO A 159 4.35 1.62 7.20
CA PRO A 159 5.53 2.19 7.86
C PRO A 159 5.27 2.61 9.31
N VAL A 160 4.06 3.07 9.65
CA VAL A 160 3.70 3.41 11.04
C VAL A 160 3.74 2.16 11.91
N VAL A 161 3.09 1.08 11.44
CA VAL A 161 3.06 -0.20 12.16
C VAL A 161 4.48 -0.76 12.30
N ALA A 162 5.30 -0.66 11.24
CA ALA A 162 6.68 -1.11 11.26
C ALA A 162 7.52 -0.35 12.29
N VAL A 163 7.38 0.97 12.40
CA VAL A 163 8.09 1.80 13.39
C VAL A 163 7.64 1.46 14.82
N LEU A 164 6.34 1.31 15.05
CA LEU A 164 5.80 0.97 16.37
C LEU A 164 6.25 -0.42 16.83
N LEU A 165 6.14 -1.43 15.97
CA LEU A 165 6.59 -2.80 16.28
C LEU A 165 8.12 -2.86 16.41
N GLY A 166 8.85 -2.17 15.55
CA GLY A 166 10.31 -2.09 15.61
C GLY A 166 10.78 -1.49 16.94
N SER A 167 10.18 -0.38 17.36
CA SER A 167 10.45 0.25 18.66
C SER A 167 10.09 -0.67 19.83
N ALA A 168 8.96 -1.38 19.77
CA ALA A 168 8.55 -2.30 20.82
C ALA A 168 9.52 -3.48 20.98
N VAL A 169 9.99 -4.06 19.87
CA VAL A 169 10.92 -5.20 19.87
C VAL A 169 12.35 -4.79 20.22
N ARG A 170 12.79 -3.60 19.76
CA ARG A 170 14.16 -3.12 19.98
C ARG A 170 14.32 -2.22 21.21
N HIS A 171 13.22 -1.93 21.91
CA HIS A 171 13.16 -1.01 23.04
C HIS A 171 13.71 0.39 22.72
N GLU A 172 13.56 0.84 21.47
CA GLU A 172 14.01 2.14 21.01
C GLU A 172 13.01 3.24 21.38
N ARG A 173 13.51 4.42 21.77
CA ARG A 173 12.66 5.56 22.14
C ARG A 173 12.16 6.29 20.91
N LEU A 174 10.84 6.31 20.73
CA LEU A 174 10.18 7.11 19.71
C LEU A 174 10.21 8.60 20.07
N THR A 175 10.65 9.42 19.12
CA THR A 175 10.59 10.88 19.25
C THR A 175 9.16 11.41 19.11
N SER A 176 8.92 12.66 19.49
CA SER A 176 7.64 13.35 19.28
C SER A 176 7.21 13.39 17.80
N ALA A 177 8.17 13.45 16.87
CA ALA A 177 7.91 13.42 15.44
C ALA A 177 7.28 12.09 14.98
N HIS A 178 7.70 10.95 15.55
CA HIS A 178 7.11 9.65 15.23
C HIS A 178 5.64 9.58 15.67
N TRP A 179 5.34 10.06 16.87
CA TRP A 179 3.97 10.08 17.39
C TRP A 179 3.06 11.03 16.62
N ALA A 180 3.52 12.26 16.36
CA ALA A 180 2.76 13.24 15.58
C ALA A 180 2.53 12.75 14.14
N GLY A 181 3.55 12.16 13.52
CA GLY A 181 3.44 11.59 12.18
C GLY A 181 2.49 10.38 12.13
N ALA A 182 2.52 9.50 13.12
CA ALA A 182 1.57 8.39 13.23
C ALA A 182 0.12 8.88 13.36
N LEU A 183 -0.12 9.90 14.20
CA LEU A 183 -1.43 10.53 14.35
C LEU A 183 -1.92 11.12 13.01
N LEU A 184 -1.05 11.82 12.28
CA LEU A 184 -1.36 12.36 10.96
C LEU A 184 -1.71 11.26 9.95
N VAL A 185 -0.98 10.15 9.92
CA VAL A 185 -1.31 9.01 9.05
C VAL A 185 -2.70 8.48 9.36
N PHE A 186 -3.03 8.23 10.62
CA PHE A 186 -4.35 7.73 11.00
C PHE A 186 -5.47 8.75 10.76
N ALA A 187 -5.21 10.05 10.98
CA ALA A 187 -6.16 11.11 10.65
C ALA A 187 -6.42 11.18 9.13
N GLY A 188 -5.37 11.12 8.32
CA GLY A 188 -5.46 11.08 6.86
C GLY A 188 -6.21 9.85 6.34
N LEU A 189 -5.94 8.67 6.92
CA LEU A 189 -6.67 7.45 6.66
C LEU A 189 -8.16 7.59 7.00
N ALA A 190 -8.49 8.11 8.18
CA ALA A 190 -9.87 8.31 8.61
C ALA A 190 -10.61 9.27 7.66
N LEU A 191 -10.00 10.39 7.29
CA LEU A 191 -10.55 11.32 6.29
C LEU A 191 -10.79 10.65 4.94
N GLY A 192 -9.83 9.82 4.51
CA GLY A 192 -9.92 9.05 3.27
C GLY A 192 -11.08 8.05 3.26
N ILE A 193 -11.24 7.27 4.33
CA ILE A 193 -12.29 6.24 4.45
C ILE A 193 -13.68 6.87 4.66
N LEU A 194 -13.80 7.86 5.55
CA LEU A 194 -15.07 8.53 5.85
C LEU A 194 -15.64 9.28 4.64
N SER A 195 -14.80 9.59 3.66
CA SER A 195 -15.22 10.26 2.45
C SER A 195 -16.27 9.47 1.66
N ASP A 196 -16.35 8.14 1.78
CA ASP A 196 -17.25 7.31 0.98
C ASP A 196 -18.60 7.00 1.65
N GLY A 197 -18.65 6.94 3.00
CA GLY A 197 -19.84 6.52 3.78
C GLY A 197 -21.07 7.42 3.64
N LYS A 198 -20.93 8.66 3.16
CA LYS A 198 -22.03 9.65 3.04
C LYS A 198 -23.09 9.35 1.97
N ARG A 199 -23.11 8.16 1.35
CA ARG A 199 -24.13 7.81 0.32
C ARG A 199 -24.91 6.51 0.56
N SER A 200 -24.62 5.72 1.59
CA SER A 200 -25.42 4.51 1.84
C SER A 200 -26.80 4.81 2.44
N THR A 201 -27.07 6.04 2.89
CA THR A 201 -28.30 6.42 3.59
C THR A 201 -29.24 7.34 2.79
N ALA A 202 -28.90 7.73 1.55
CA ALA A 202 -29.68 8.69 0.77
C ALA A 202 -30.50 8.07 -0.39
N ALA A 203 -30.56 6.74 -0.50
CA ALA A 203 -31.29 6.05 -1.57
C ALA A 203 -32.26 4.98 -1.04
N ALA A 204 -33.19 5.39 -0.19
CA ALA A 204 -34.48 4.72 0.00
C ALA A 204 -35.49 5.79 0.42
N PRO A 205 -36.30 6.31 -0.52
CA PRO A 205 -37.70 5.86 -0.57
C PRO A 205 -38.33 5.98 -1.98
N ALA A 206 -38.65 4.88 -2.67
CA ALA A 206 -39.52 4.95 -3.86
C ALA A 206 -40.13 3.61 -4.35
N LEU A 207 -40.34 2.59 -3.51
CA LEU A 207 -40.95 1.32 -3.97
C LEU A 207 -42.15 0.83 -3.15
N ALA A 208 -42.75 1.68 -2.31
CA ALA A 208 -43.93 1.30 -1.51
C ALA A 208 -45.29 1.74 -2.11
N GLY A 209 -45.34 2.29 -3.33
CA GLY A 209 -46.55 2.94 -3.86
C GLY A 209 -47.22 2.29 -5.08
N ALA A 210 -46.78 1.12 -5.56
CA ALA A 210 -47.23 0.58 -6.85
C ALA A 210 -47.83 -0.84 -6.77
N ARG A 211 -48.50 -1.18 -5.66
CA ARG A 211 -49.17 -2.49 -5.53
C ARG A 211 -50.68 -2.47 -5.32
N ASP A 212 -51.30 -1.29 -5.25
CA ASP A 212 -52.75 -1.17 -5.05
C ASP A 212 -53.40 -0.31 -6.16
N ALA A 213 -53.44 -0.83 -7.40
CA ALA A 213 -54.28 -0.32 -8.49
C ALA A 213 -54.65 -1.44 -9.47
#